data_AF-A0A3C2AK65-F1
#
_entry.id   AF-A0A3C2AK65-F1
#
_cell.length_a   1.000
_cell.length_b   1.000
_cell.length_c   1.000
_cell.angle_alpha   90.00
_cell.angle_beta   90.00
_cell.angle_gamma   90.00
#
_symmetry.space_group_name_H-M   'P 1'
#
loop_
_entity.id
_entity.type
_entity.pdbx_description
1 polymer ?
#
loop_
_entity_poly.entity_id
_entity_poly.type
_entity_poly.pdbx_seq_one_letter_code
_entity_poly.pdbx_strand_id
1 'polypeptide(L)' 'MANIKTYVEESYNELVNKVSWPTWAELQNSTSIVAIASVIIALMIFVMDFIFGINGGDDTVWKGVLGFFYELF' A
#
# COMPACT_ATOMS: atom_id res chain seq x y z
N MET A 1 -5.92 -33.59 24.84
CA MET A 1 -5.37 -32.22 24.71
C MET A 1 -3.85 -32.18 24.54
N ALA A 2 -3.08 -33.22 24.91
CA ALA A 2 -1.63 -33.28 24.65
C ALA A 2 -1.27 -33.18 23.16
N ASN A 3 -2.08 -33.80 22.28
CA ASN A 3 -1.78 -33.91 20.86
C ASN A 3 -1.71 -32.57 20.10
N ILE A 4 -2.53 -31.56 20.43
CA ILE A 4 -2.51 -30.25 19.76
C ILE A 4 -1.27 -29.45 20.14
N LYS A 5 -0.86 -29.52 21.41
CA LYS A 5 0.35 -28.83 21.89
C LYS A 5 1.59 -29.37 21.16
N THR A 6 1.70 -30.70 21.08
CA THR A 6 2.80 -31.37 20.38
C THR A 6 2.78 -31.06 18.88
N TYR A 7 1.61 -31.04 18.23
CA TYR A 7 1.50 -30.66 16.81
C TYR A 7 1.98 -29.24 16.52
N VAL A 8 1.66 -28.28 17.38
CA VAL A 8 2.11 -26.88 17.22
C VAL A 8 3.63 -26.77 17.45
N GLU A 9 4.18 -27.50 18.42
CA GLU A 9 5.64 -27.57 18.65
C GLU A 9 6.39 -28.19 17.46
N GLU A 10 5.87 -29.27 16.89
CA GLU A 10 6.44 -29.90 15.69
C GLU A 10 6.33 -28.99 14.46
N SER A 11 5.19 -28.32 14.28
CA SER A 11 4.97 -27.37 13.18
C SER A 11 5.90 -26.15 13.27
N TYR A 12 6.13 -25.63 14.49
CA TYR A 12 7.08 -24.55 14.71
C TYR A 12 8.51 -24.98 14.38
N ASN A 13 8.91 -26.17 14.85
CA ASN A 13 10.22 -26.72 14.55
C ASN A 13 10.44 -26.93 13.05
N GLU A 14 9.42 -27.37 12.32
CA GLU A 14 9.47 -27.55 10.87
C GLU A 14 9.58 -26.22 10.12
N LEU A 15 8.73 -25.24 10.48
CA LEU A 15 8.73 -23.92 9.86
C LEU A 15 10.05 -23.18 10.11
N VAL A 16 10.69 -23.36 11.26
CA VAL A 16 11.96 -22.66 11.58
C VAL A 16 13.19 -23.37 11.03
N ASN A 17 13.27 -24.71 11.12
CA ASN A 17 14.49 -25.45 10.78
C ASN A 17 14.49 -26.08 9.38
N LYS A 18 13.31 -26.24 8.76
CA LYS A 18 13.16 -26.94 7.48
C LYS A 18 12.70 -26.05 6.32
N VAL A 19 12.55 -24.76 6.57
CA VAL A 19 12.21 -23.76 5.56
C VAL A 19 13.35 -22.76 5.43
N SER A 20 13.74 -22.47 4.19
CA SER A 20 14.68 -21.41 3.87
C SER A 20 13.97 -20.05 3.89
N TRP A 21 13.87 -19.44 5.07
CA TRP A 21 13.43 -18.05 5.18
C TRP A 21 14.47 -17.12 4.56
N PRO A 22 14.04 -16.09 3.82
CA PRO A 22 14.95 -15.05 3.33
C PRO A 22 15.62 -14.37 4.52
N THR A 23 16.85 -13.90 4.29
CA THR A 23 17.56 -13.14 5.33
C THR A 23 16.84 -11.83 5.62
N TRP A 24 17.03 -11.28 6.83
CA TRP A 24 16.44 -9.99 7.21
C TRP A 24 16.80 -8.86 6.24
N ALA A 25 18.02 -8.88 5.69
CA ALA A 25 18.47 -7.92 4.70
C ALA A 25 17.70 -8.03 3.37
N GLU A 26 17.42 -9.25 2.90
CA GLU A 26 16.64 -9.48 1.68
C GLU A 26 15.17 -9.11 1.84
N LEU A 27 14.59 -9.39 3.02
CA LEU A 27 13.25 -8.96 3.40
C LEU A 27 13.13 -7.43 3.39
N GLN A 28 14.09 -6.74 4.01
CA GLN A 28 14.10 -5.28 4.04
C GLN A 28 14.30 -4.68 2.64
N ASN A 29 15.18 -5.26 1.83
CA ASN A 29 15.39 -4.81 0.46
C ASN A 29 14.09 -4.93 -0.37
N SER A 30 13.41 -6.06 -0.29
CA SER A 30 12.14 -6.29 -1.00
C SER A 30 11.05 -5.33 -0.52
N THR A 31 10.99 -5.07 0.79
CA THR A 31 10.02 -4.14 1.40
C THR A 31 10.29 -2.69 0.99
N SER A 32 11.56 -2.29 0.92
CA SER A 32 11.95 -0.93 0.52
C SER A 32 11.51 -0.64 -0.92
N ILE A 33 11.66 -1.60 -1.83
CA ILE A 33 11.22 -1.47 -3.22
C ILE A 33 9.70 -1.25 -3.28
N VAL A 34 8.92 -2.05 -2.54
CA VAL A 34 7.45 -1.94 -2.50
C VAL A 34 7.00 -0.61 -1.88
N ALA A 35 7.68 -0.16 -0.82
CA ALA A 35 7.39 1.13 -0.17
C ALA A 35 7.64 2.32 -1.10
N ILE A 36 8.69 2.28 -1.91
CA ILE A 36 8.96 3.34 -2.90
C ILE A 36 7.91 3.28 -4.02
N ALA A 37 7.57 2.08 -4.50
CA ALA A 37 6.53 1.90 -5.52
C ALA A 37 5.16 2.44 -5.05
N SER A 38 4.77 2.20 -3.80
CA SER A 38 3.51 2.69 -3.26
C SER A 38 3.47 4.22 -3.16
N VAL A 39 4.59 4.86 -2.81
CA VAL A 39 4.70 6.33 -2.81
C VAL A 39 4.52 6.91 -4.22
N ILE A 40 5.12 6.29 -5.24
CA ILE A 40 4.97 6.73 -6.63
C ILE A 40 3.50 6.60 -7.08
N ILE A 41 2.84 5.49 -6.76
CA ILE A 41 1.42 5.29 -7.09
C ILE A 41 0.54 6.31 -6.35
N ALA A 42 0.81 6.58 -5.08
CA ALA A 42 0.09 7.59 -4.32
C ALA A 42 0.22 8.99 -4.93
N LEU A 43 1.42 9.36 -5.40
CA LEU A 43 1.63 10.63 -6.11
C LEU A 43 0.87 10.68 -7.44
N MET A 44 0.83 9.58 -8.20
CA MET A 44 0.05 9.54 -9.45
C MET A 44 -1.45 9.72 -9.19
N ILE A 45 -1.99 9.05 -8.17
CA ILE A 45 -3.39 9.21 -7.77
C ILE A 45 -3.64 10.65 -7.31
N PHE A 46 -2.75 11.22 -6.51
CA PHE A 46 -2.86 12.62 -6.09
C PHE A 46 -2.92 13.59 -7.27
N VAL A 47 -2.12 13.37 -8.32
CA VAL A 47 -2.18 14.21 -9.54
C VAL A 47 -3.51 14.02 -10.29
N MET A 48 -4.00 12.78 -10.41
CA MET A 48 -5.29 12.50 -11.04
C MET A 48 -6.43 13.18 -10.26
N ASP A 49 -6.43 13.04 -8.93
CA ASP A 49 -7.41 13.68 -8.04
C ASP A 49 -7.28 15.20 -8.05
N PHE A 50 -6.07 15.76 -8.19
CA PHE A 50 -5.88 17.21 -8.30
C PHE A 50 -6.39 17.78 -9.63
N ILE A 51 -6.22 17.05 -10.74
CA ILE A 51 -6.67 17.49 -12.06
C ILE A 51 -8.18 17.34 -12.19
N PHE A 52 -8.72 16.18 -11.81
CA PHE A 52 -10.13 15.83 -12.04
C PHE A 52 -11.03 16.03 -10.83
N GLY A 53 -10.49 16.10 -9.62
CA GLY A 53 -11.27 16.27 -8.39
C GLY A 53 -11.90 17.65 -8.28
N ILE A 54 -13.15 17.67 -7.82
CA ILE A 54 -13.88 18.89 -7.49
C ILE A 54 -13.30 19.42 -6.17
N ASN A 55 -12.39 20.39 -6.25
CA ASN A 55 -12.00 21.19 -5.10
C ASN A 55 -13.13 22.17 -4.82
N GLY A 56 -14.19 21.72 -4.15
CA GLY A 56 -15.43 22.45 -3.92
C GLY A 56 -15.37 23.48 -2.80
N GLY A 57 -14.40 24.40 -2.82
CA GLY A 57 -14.41 25.56 -1.92
C GLY A 57 -14.59 26.86 -2.71
N ASP A 58 -15.51 27.71 -2.27
CA ASP A 58 -15.84 28.98 -2.93
C ASP A 58 -14.63 29.92 -3.12
N ASP A 59 -13.55 29.73 -2.33
CA ASP A 59 -12.28 30.47 -2.39
C ASP A 59 -11.09 29.63 -2.89
N THR A 60 -11.32 28.53 -3.62
CA THR A 60 -10.24 27.66 -4.13
C THR A 60 -9.71 28.11 -5.49
N VAL A 61 -8.38 28.16 -5.63
CA VAL A 61 -7.67 28.66 -6.84
C VAL A 61 -7.86 27.77 -8.08
N TRP A 62 -8.24 26.50 -7.90
CA TRP A 62 -8.43 25.53 -8.99
C TRP A 62 -9.60 24.59 -8.69
N LYS A 63 -10.73 24.76 -9.40
CA LYS A 63 -11.96 23.96 -9.22
C LYS A 63 -11.94 22.58 -9.89
N GLY A 64 -10.81 22.18 -10.49
CA GLY A 64 -10.69 20.92 -11.23
C GLY A 64 -11.35 20.97 -12.61
N VAL A 65 -10.95 20.07 -13.51
CA VAL A 65 -11.52 19.96 -14.87
C VAL A 65 -13.04 19.78 -14.82
N LEU A 66 -13.54 18.97 -13.88
CA LEU A 66 -14.98 18.75 -13.71
C LEU A 66 -15.72 19.99 -13.19
N GLY A 67 -15.11 20.80 -12.32
CA GLY A 67 -15.71 22.06 -11.86
C GLY A 67 -15.94 23.05 -13.00
N PHE A 68 -14.99 23.16 -13.94
CA PHE A 68 -15.17 23.99 -15.13
C PHE A 68 -16.31 23.48 -16.04
N PHE A 69 -16.47 22.17 -16.19
CA PHE A 69 -17.58 21.61 -16.98
C PHE A 69 -18.94 21.84 -16.32
N TYR A 70 -19.03 21.74 -14.99
CA TYR A 70 -20.26 22.02 -14.25
C TYR A 70 -20.65 23.51 -14.22
N GLU A 71 -19.69 24.43 -14.31
CA GLU A 71 -19.98 25.87 -14.38
C GLU A 71 -20.34 26.36 -15.79
N LEU A 72 -19.96 25.61 -16.83
CA LEU A 72 -20.17 25.97 -18.24
C LEU A 72 -21.53 25.50 -18.79
N PHE A 73 -22.20 24.56 -18.11
CA PHE A 73 -23.48 23.96 -18.49
C PHE A 73 -24.56 24.25 -17.44
#